data_AF-A0A1J3IDL3-F1
#
_entry.id   AF-A0A1J3IDL3-F1
#
_cell.length_a   1.000
_cell.length_b   1.000
_cell.length_c   1.000
_cell.angle_alpha   90.00
_cell.angle_beta   90.00
_cell.angle_gamma   90.00
#
_symmetry.space_group_name_H-M   'P 1'
#
loop_
_entity.id
_entity.type
_entity.pdbx_description
1 polymer ?
#
loop_
_entity_poly.entity_id
_entity_poly.type
_entity_poly.pdbx_seq_one_letter_code
_entity_poly.pdbx_strand_id
1 'polypeptide(L)'
;ICFPISLLWIFVKNILLLFHQDPEVSEIASVYCLWLIPALVGYSVLQSLIRYFQTQSLIFPMVISSLTVLCFHVPVCWVLVYTLGLGTK
;
A
#
# COMPACT_ATOMS: atom_id res chain seq x y z
N ILE A 1 3.41 9.78 -11.12
CA ILE A 1 4.06 8.76 -10.24
C ILE A 1 3.27 7.46 -10.21
N CYS A 2 1.95 7.49 -10.00
CA CYS A 2 1.14 6.27 -9.90
C CYS A 2 1.17 5.40 -11.18
N PHE A 3 1.05 6.00 -12.37
CA PHE A 3 1.05 5.25 -13.64
C PHE A 3 2.29 4.37 -13.88
N PRO A 4 3.53 4.89 -13.87
CA PRO A 4 4.70 4.05 -14.11
C PRO A 4 4.90 2.97 -13.04
N ILE A 5 4.58 3.26 -11.78
CA ILE A 5 4.67 2.27 -10.69
C ILE A 5 3.61 1.19 -10.87
N SER A 6 2.37 1.56 -11.22
CA SER A 6 1.29 0.60 -11.46
C SER A 6 1.62 -0.33 -12.63
N LEU A 7 2.20 0.22 -13.71
CA LEU A 7 2.67 -0.56 -14.84
C LEU A 7 3.75 -1.57 -14.41
N LEU A 8 4.73 -1.14 -13.61
CA LEU A 8 5.76 -2.04 -13.06
C LEU A 8 5.14 -3.14 -12.20
N TRP A 9 4.18 -2.81 -11.33
CA TRP A 9 3.51 -3.75 -10.44
C TRP A 9 2.69 -4.82 -11.16
N ILE A 10 2.13 -4.51 -12.34
CA ILE A 10 1.48 -5.52 -13.20
C ILE A 10 2.48 -6.60 -13.67
N PHE A 11 3.75 -6.25 -13.82
CA PHE A 11 4.80 -7.19 -14.27
C PHE A 11 5.65 -7.77 -13.14
N VAL A 12 5.30 -7.53 -11.86
CA VAL A 12 6.10 -7.98 -10.70
C VAL A 12 6.41 -9.48 -10.73
N LYS A 13 5.44 -10.32 -11.12
CA LYS A 13 5.66 -11.77 -11.23
C LYS A 13 6.84 -12.10 -12.14
N ASN A 14 6.83 -11.57 -13.37
CA ASN A 14 7.86 -11.84 -14.37
C ASN A 14 9.21 -11.24 -13.95
N ILE A 15 9.19 -10.08 -13.30
CA ILE A 15 10.39 -9.46 -12.74
C ILE A 15 11.01 -10.37 -11.67
N LEU A 16 10.22 -10.88 -10.72
CA LEU A 16 10.70 -11.76 -9.66
C LEU A 16 11.24 -13.09 -10.22
N LEU A 17 10.54 -13.68 -11.20
CA LEU A 17 11.01 -14.90 -11.88
C LEU A 17 12.33 -14.66 -12.64
N LEU A 18 12.52 -13.48 -13.25
CA LEU A 18 13.79 -13.11 -13.88
C LEU A 18 14.95 -13.06 -12.88
N PHE A 19 14.67 -12.65 -11.64
CA PHE A 19 15.61 -12.72 -10.52
C PHE A 19 15.69 -14.11 -9.86
N HIS A 20 15.16 -15.15 -10.51
CA HIS A 20 15.18 -16.54 -10.03
C HIS A 20 14.52 -16.72 -8.66
N GLN A 21 13.50 -15.90 -8.34
CA GLN A 21 12.67 -16.12 -7.15
C GLN A 21 11.78 -17.33 -7.35
N ASP A 22 11.36 -17.91 -6.22
CA ASP A 22 10.43 -19.03 -6.21
C ASP A 22 9.11 -18.67 -6.94
N PRO A 23 8.56 -19.55 -7.79
CA PRO A 23 7.34 -19.27 -8.55
C PRO A 23 6.10 -19.02 -7.68
N GLU A 24 5.95 -19.71 -6.54
CA GLU A 24 4.82 -19.53 -5.64
C GLU A 24 4.91 -18.19 -4.91
N VAL A 25 6.11 -17.83 -4.44
CA VAL A 25 6.36 -16.51 -3.82
C VAL A 25 6.12 -15.38 -4.83
N SER A 26 6.57 -15.56 -6.07
CA SER A 26 6.39 -14.58 -7.15
C SER A 26 4.92 -14.36 -7.50
N GLU A 27 4.10 -15.42 -7.47
CA GLU A 27 2.66 -15.35 -7.68
C GLU A 27 1.98 -14.52 -6.57
N ILE A 28 2.20 -14.91 -5.30
CA ILE A 28 1.58 -14.26 -4.14
C ILE A 28 1.95 -12.78 -4.08
N ALA A 29 3.23 -12.45 -4.30
CA ALA A 29 3.70 -11.07 -4.32
C ALA A 29 3.04 -10.25 -5.44
N SER A 30 2.87 -10.83 -6.63
CA SER A 30 2.23 -10.12 -7.75
C SER A 30 0.76 -9.82 -7.50
N VAL A 31 0.01 -10.78 -6.94
CA VAL A 31 -1.39 -10.58 -6.55
C VAL A 31 -1.50 -9.48 -5.51
N TYR A 32 -0.64 -9.51 -4.49
CA TYR A 32 -0.60 -8.46 -3.47
C TYR A 32 -0.31 -7.07 -4.08
N CYS A 33 0.69 -6.96 -4.97
CA CYS A 33 1.00 -5.72 -5.67
C CYS A 33 -0.17 -5.18 -6.49
N LEU A 34 -0.93 -6.04 -7.18
CA LEU A 34 -2.12 -5.64 -7.93
C LEU A 34 -3.19 -5.03 -7.01
N TRP A 35 -3.43 -5.64 -5.84
CA TRP A 35 -4.36 -5.11 -4.83
C TRP A 35 -3.90 -3.78 -4.21
N LEU A 36 -2.59 -3.48 -4.22
CA LEU A 36 -2.07 -2.20 -3.74
C LEU A 36 -2.15 -1.07 -4.78
N ILE A 37 -2.43 -1.33 -6.05
CA ILE A 37 -2.50 -0.28 -7.10
C ILE A 37 -3.43 0.88 -6.71
N PRO A 38 -4.67 0.66 -6.21
CA PRO A 38 -5.53 1.75 -5.78
C PRO A 38 -4.92 2.61 -4.67
N ALA A 39 -4.13 2.01 -3.77
CA ALA A 39 -3.45 2.73 -2.69
C ALA A 39 -2.41 3.74 -3.21
N LEU A 40 -1.82 3.53 -4.40
CA LEU A 40 -0.88 4.48 -5.00
C LEU A 40 -1.53 5.84 -5.27
N VAL A 41 -2.81 5.86 -5.68
CA VAL A 41 -3.53 7.10 -5.95
C VAL A 41 -3.76 7.85 -4.63
N GLY A 42 -4.26 7.15 -3.60
CA GLY A 42 -4.45 7.71 -2.27
C GLY A 42 -3.13 8.24 -1.67
N TYR A 43 -2.03 7.49 -1.83
CA TYR A 43 -0.72 7.88 -1.33
C TYR A 43 -0.18 9.14 -2.01
N SER A 44 -0.41 9.31 -3.32
CA SER A 44 0.04 10.51 -4.02
C SER A 44 -0.63 11.79 -3.50
N VAL A 45 -1.94 11.73 -3.24
CA VAL A 45 -2.71 12.83 -2.64
C VAL A 45 -2.22 13.09 -1.20
N LEU A 46 -2.04 12.03 -0.41
CA LEU A 46 -1.53 12.12 0.96
C LEU A 46 -0.16 12.82 1.01
N GLN A 47 0.76 12.47 0.11
CA GLN A 47 2.08 13.11 0.06
C GLN A 47 1.99 14.60 -0.23
N SER A 48 1.12 15.02 -1.16
CA SER A 48 0.87 16.45 -1.42
C SER A 48 0.35 17.17 -0.17
N LEU A 49 -0.60 16.57 0.55
CA LEU A 49 -1.15 17.12 1.79
C LEU A 49 -0.11 17.22 2.90
N ILE A 50 0.71 16.18 3.10
CA ILE A 50 1.80 16.18 4.08
C ILE A 50 2.74 17.35 3.81
N ARG A 51 3.19 17.52 2.56
CA ARG A 51 4.07 18.63 2.19
C ARG A 51 3.40 20.00 2.40
N TYR A 52 2.13 20.12 2.05
CA TYR A 52 1.35 21.35 2.26
C TYR A 52 1.28 21.77 3.74
N PHE A 53 1.03 20.84 4.65
CA PHE A 53 1.01 21.13 6.09
C PHE A 53 2.42 21.34 6.65
N GLN A 54 3.42 20.58 6.17
CA GLN A 54 4.82 20.72 6.59
C GLN A 54 5.39 22.10 6.28
N THR A 55 5.14 22.66 5.08
CA THR A 55 5.66 23.99 4.72
C THR A 55 5.05 25.13 5.55
N GLN A 56 3.89 24.89 6.17
CA GLN A 56 3.25 25.80 7.11
C GLN A 56 3.60 25.49 8.58
N SER A 57 4.50 24.54 8.83
CA SER A 57 4.84 24.04 10.16
C SER A 57 3.63 23.51 10.95
N LEU A 58 2.57 23.10 10.27
CA LEU A 58 1.34 22.56 10.86
C LEU A 58 1.49 21.05 11.13
N ILE A 59 2.22 20.72 12.19
CA ILE A 59 2.52 19.32 12.54
C ILE A 59 1.33 18.60 13.17
N PHE A 60 0.54 19.32 13.98
CA PHE A 60 -0.53 18.74 14.78
C PHE A 60 -1.62 18.01 13.96
N PRO A 61 -2.14 18.56 12.84
CA PRO A 61 -3.08 17.85 11.97
C PRO A 61 -2.53 16.54 11.40
N MET A 62 -1.24 16.52 11.04
CA MET A 62 -0.58 15.32 10.51
C MET A 62 -0.45 14.22 11.57
N VAL A 63 -0.18 14.58 12.83
CA VAL A 63 -0.07 13.62 13.93
C VAL A 63 -1.45 13.03 14.27
N ILE A 64 -2.47 13.88 14.41
CA ILE A 64 -3.84 13.41 14.71
C ILE A 64 -4.33 12.49 13.61
N SER A 65 -4.17 12.86 12.34
CA SER A 65 -4.63 12.03 11.22
C SER A 65 -3.90 10.69 11.18
N SER A 66 -2.58 10.68 11.44
CA SER A 66 -1.79 9.45 11.48
C SER A 66 -2.21 8.52 12.62
N LEU A 67 -2.44 9.06 13.83
CA LEU A 67 -2.95 8.29 14.97
C LEU A 67 -4.34 7.72 14.68
N THR A 68 -5.21 8.55 14.11
CA THR A 68 -6.57 8.16 13.73
C THR A 68 -6.53 6.99 12.74
N VAL A 69 -5.75 7.13 11.65
CA VAL A 69 -5.59 6.06 10.65
C VAL A 69 -5.02 4.80 11.28
N LEU A 70 -4.02 4.89 12.16
CA LEU A 70 -3.46 3.71 12.84
C LEU A 70 -4.51 2.98 13.70
N CYS A 71 -5.29 3.73 14.47
CA CYS A 71 -6.37 3.19 15.30
C CYS A 71 -7.46 2.49 14.47
N PHE A 72 -7.71 2.92 13.23
CA PHE A 72 -8.62 2.23 12.32
C PHE A 72 -7.97 1.09 11.54
N HIS A 73 -6.71 1.26 11.12
CA HIS A 73 -5.99 0.31 10.29
C HIS A 73 -5.80 -1.02 11.00
N VAL A 74 -5.43 -1.02 12.28
CA VAL A 74 -5.22 -2.26 13.05
C VAL A 74 -6.51 -3.11 13.13
N PRO A 75 -7.67 -2.58 13.58
CA PRO A 75 -8.93 -3.33 13.57
C PRO A 75 -9.38 -3.77 12.18
N VAL A 76 -9.26 -2.89 11.17
CA VAL A 76 -9.66 -3.22 9.80
C VAL A 76 -8.83 -4.38 9.26
N CYS A 77 -7.51 -4.32 9.38
CA CYS A 77 -6.65 -5.43 8.97
C CYS A 77 -6.98 -6.72 9.72
N TRP A 78 -7.23 -6.64 11.03
CA TRP A 78 -7.62 -7.81 11.83
C TRP A 78 -8.90 -8.46 11.29
N VAL A 79 -9.95 -7.67 11.05
CA VAL A 79 -11.23 -8.16 10.53
C VAL A 79 -11.08 -8.73 9.11
N LEU A 80 -10.40 -8.01 8.21
CA LEU A 80 -10.22 -8.46 6.83
C LEU A 80 -9.44 -9.79 6.75
N VAL A 81 -8.39 -9.95 7.55
CA VAL A 81 -7.53 -11.14 7.52
C VAL A 81 -8.18 -12.31 8.26
N TYR A 82 -8.59 -12.12 9.51
CA TYR A 82 -9.00 -13.24 10.38
C TYR A 82 -10.51 -13.53 10.32
N THR A 83 -11.35 -12.51 10.18
CA THR A 83 -12.81 -12.70 10.17
C THR A 83 -13.33 -12.99 8.76
N LEU A 84 -12.85 -12.25 7.76
CA LEU A 84 -13.28 -12.44 6.37
C LEU A 84 -12.42 -13.44 5.59
N GLY A 85 -11.29 -13.89 6.15
CA GLY A 85 -10.43 -14.88 5.51
C GLY A 85 -9.81 -14.40 4.20
N LEU A 86 -9.63 -13.08 4.01
CA LEU A 86 -9.04 -12.50 2.79
C LEU A 86 -7.50 -12.59 2.76
N GLY A 87 -6.90 -13.25 3.75
CA GLY A 87 -5.47 -13.56 3.75
C GLY A 87 -5.13 -14.68 2.77
N THR A 88 -3.92 -14.63 2.21
CA THR A 88 -3.33 -15.76 1.49
C THR A 88 -2.88 -16.82 2.50
N LYS A 89 -3.17 -18.09 2.20
CA LYS A 89 -2.79 -19.25 3.02
C LYS A 89 -1.32 -19.61 2.83
#